data_AF-A0A2K3L3Y3-F1
#
_entry.id   AF-A0A2K3L3Y3-F1
#
_cell.length_a   1.000
_cell.length_b   1.000
_cell.length_c   1.000
_cell.angle_alpha   90.00
_cell.angle_beta   90.00
_cell.angle_gamma   90.00
#
_symmetry.space_group_name_H-M   'P 1'
#
loop_
_entity.id
_entity.type
_entity.pdbx_description
1 polymer ?
#
loop_
_entity_poly.entity_id
_entity_poly.type
_entity_poly.pdbx_seq_one_letter_code
_entity_poly.pdbx_strand_id
1 'polypeptide(L)'
;MIGNAIKMIDLSNNNMQGKLPRTLVNNKRLEYFDVSHNNINDSFPFWLGDLPELKVLALSNNGFHGDIRCSDNMTCKFPMLHIIDLSHNEFSGSFPSEMIQSWNAMKTSNTTQLQYEKMLVYLMPYEPGEYWTVDKFYSFTLSNKGLVMVYENLQNFYSLIAIDISSNKISGEIPRVIGDLKGLVLLNLSNNFLIGSIPSSLGKLSKLEALDLSLNSLSGKLPQELTQLTFLEFFNVSFNNLSGPIPQNKQFATFQGTSFEGNHGLCGDQLSKKCIDHAGPSFYPPATDGDHDESDSLFEFDWKVILIGYVGGLVAGVALGSTFSSQEGFHIDKFASVNPLGYPKTASWNSSTDCCSWDGITCDDQTNQVIQIDLSSSQLYGTMDANSSLFRLVHLRKLDLSDNDFKNSQIPSRI
;
A
#
# COMPACT_ATOMS: atom_id res chain seq x y z
N MET A 1 -14.53 -18.89 15.17
CA MET A 1 -14.66 -17.85 16.19
C MET A 1 -15.76 -16.90 15.76
N ILE A 2 -16.56 -16.38 16.69
CA ILE A 2 -17.56 -15.35 16.37
C ILE A 2 -16.84 -14.01 16.43
N GLY A 3 -15.96 -13.73 15.46
CA GLY A 3 -15.32 -12.43 15.28
C GLY A 3 -16.28 -11.42 14.65
N ASN A 4 -17.48 -11.31 15.22
CA ASN A 4 -18.56 -10.51 14.65
C ASN A 4 -18.40 -9.02 14.91
N ALA A 5 -17.42 -8.59 15.72
CA ALA A 5 -17.24 -7.19 16.10
C ALA A 5 -16.02 -6.54 15.44
N ILE A 6 -15.03 -7.32 14.98
CA ILE A 6 -13.76 -6.77 14.51
C ILE A 6 -13.94 -6.04 13.17
N LYS A 7 -13.38 -4.83 13.13
CA LYS A 7 -13.47 -3.86 12.03
C LYS A 7 -12.11 -3.48 11.49
N MET A 8 -11.09 -3.49 12.34
CA MET A 8 -9.72 -3.12 11.98
C MET A 8 -8.75 -4.12 12.58
N ILE A 9 -7.87 -4.62 11.72
CA ILE A 9 -6.68 -5.37 12.10
C ILE A 9 -5.51 -4.70 11.39
N ASP A 10 -4.57 -4.16 12.16
CA ASP A 10 -3.28 -3.67 11.66
C ASP A 10 -2.15 -4.46 12.30
N LEU A 11 -1.43 -5.20 11.48
CA LEU A 11 -0.25 -5.99 11.83
C LEU A 11 0.96 -5.55 10.99
N SER A 12 0.90 -4.36 10.40
CA SER A 12 1.94 -3.86 9.51
C SER A 12 3.27 -3.65 10.23
N ASN A 13 4.37 -3.56 9.47
CA ASN A 13 5.70 -3.23 10.00
C ASN A 13 6.11 -4.18 11.13
N ASN A 14 6.16 -5.46 10.81
CA ASN A 14 6.51 -6.54 11.73
C ASN A 14 7.36 -7.60 10.99
N ASN A 15 7.79 -8.64 11.71
CA ASN A 15 8.51 -9.77 11.12
C ASN A 15 7.63 -11.04 11.07
N MET A 16 6.33 -10.92 10.79
CA MET A 16 5.42 -12.07 10.72
C MET A 16 5.63 -12.86 9.42
N GLN A 17 5.35 -14.17 9.44
CA GLN A 17 5.53 -15.06 8.30
C GLN A 17 4.38 -16.04 8.12
N GLY A 18 4.47 -16.87 7.09
CA GLY A 18 3.51 -17.94 6.82
C GLY A 18 2.37 -17.47 5.94
N LYS A 19 1.18 -18.01 6.16
CA LYS A 19 -0.01 -17.78 5.33
C LYS A 19 -1.07 -17.00 6.08
N LEU A 20 -1.93 -16.30 5.33
CA LEU A 20 -3.07 -15.63 5.92
C LEU A 20 -4.10 -16.67 6.39
N PRO A 21 -4.64 -16.53 7.62
CA PRO A 21 -5.63 -17.47 8.12
C PRO A 21 -6.96 -17.29 7.39
N ARG A 22 -7.41 -18.35 6.71
CA ARG A 22 -8.70 -18.35 5.97
C ARG A 22 -9.92 -18.04 6.83
N THR A 23 -9.82 -18.20 8.15
CA THR A 23 -10.87 -17.88 9.11
C THR A 23 -11.21 -16.41 9.18
N LEU A 24 -10.33 -15.51 8.71
CA LEU A 24 -10.59 -14.07 8.57
C LEU A 24 -11.87 -13.77 7.76
N VAL A 25 -12.27 -14.65 6.84
CA VAL A 25 -13.53 -14.51 6.08
C VAL A 25 -14.79 -14.51 6.95
N ASN A 26 -14.68 -14.99 8.20
CA ASN A 26 -15.78 -15.00 9.16
C ASN A 26 -16.02 -13.62 9.79
N ASN A 27 -15.07 -12.70 9.70
CA ASN A 27 -15.14 -11.37 10.29
C ASN A 27 -15.93 -10.43 9.37
N LYS A 28 -17.26 -10.61 9.31
CA LYS A 28 -18.14 -9.92 8.33
C LYS A 28 -18.21 -8.41 8.47
N ARG A 29 -17.73 -7.84 9.58
CA ARG A 29 -17.61 -6.40 9.81
C ARG A 29 -16.20 -5.85 9.58
N LEU A 30 -15.26 -6.67 9.11
CA LEU A 30 -13.90 -6.22 8.86
C LEU A 30 -13.90 -5.19 7.73
N GLU A 31 -13.44 -3.97 8.05
CA GLU A 31 -13.40 -2.83 7.14
C GLU A 31 -11.96 -2.50 6.72
N TYR A 32 -10.98 -2.78 7.57
CA TYR A 32 -9.56 -2.48 7.38
C TYR A 32 -8.70 -3.70 7.72
N PHE A 33 -7.84 -4.11 6.79
CA PHE A 33 -6.86 -5.16 7.01
C PHE A 33 -5.50 -4.75 6.41
N ASP A 34 -4.53 -4.53 7.29
CA ASP A 34 -3.15 -4.20 6.92
C ASP A 34 -2.18 -5.22 7.53
N VAL A 35 -1.40 -5.86 6.66
CA VAL A 35 -0.30 -6.78 7.01
C VAL A 35 0.96 -6.43 6.22
N SER A 36 1.05 -5.19 5.74
CA SER A 36 2.18 -4.72 4.95
C SER A 36 3.50 -4.79 5.72
N HIS A 37 4.63 -4.83 5.02
CA HIS A 37 5.97 -4.86 5.62
C HIS A 37 6.12 -6.01 6.62
N ASN A 38 5.98 -7.24 6.11
CA ASN A 38 6.16 -8.48 6.84
C ASN A 38 6.89 -9.51 5.93
N ASN A 39 7.00 -10.76 6.38
CA ASN A 39 7.57 -11.89 5.64
C ASN A 39 6.49 -12.92 5.25
N ILE A 40 5.27 -12.49 4.96
CA ILE A 40 4.15 -13.37 4.59
C ILE A 40 4.40 -13.94 3.19
N ASN A 41 4.20 -15.25 3.04
CA ASN A 41 4.39 -15.96 1.78
C ASN A 41 3.13 -16.78 1.50
N ASP A 42 2.26 -16.23 0.66
CA ASP A 42 0.98 -16.83 0.33
C ASP A 42 0.52 -16.42 -1.08
N SER A 43 -0.51 -17.10 -1.60
CA SER A 43 -1.22 -16.65 -2.80
C SER A 43 -2.16 -15.48 -2.49
N PHE A 44 -2.61 -14.76 -3.53
CA PHE A 44 -3.62 -13.71 -3.39
C PHE A 44 -4.85 -14.20 -2.58
N PRO A 45 -5.22 -13.54 -1.47
CA PRO A 45 -6.31 -13.97 -0.58
C PRO A 45 -7.69 -13.64 -1.15
N PHE A 46 -8.07 -14.25 -2.28
CA PHE A 46 -9.32 -13.97 -2.99
C PHE A 46 -10.58 -14.14 -2.12
N TRP A 47 -10.53 -14.99 -1.09
CA TRP A 47 -11.62 -15.24 -0.15
C TRP A 47 -11.93 -14.02 0.74
N LEU A 48 -11.04 -13.04 0.86
CA LEU A 48 -11.36 -11.74 1.47
C LEU A 48 -12.40 -10.96 0.65
N GLY A 49 -12.56 -11.28 -0.64
CA GLY A 49 -13.56 -10.66 -1.50
C GLY A 49 -15.02 -10.96 -1.12
N ASP A 50 -15.25 -11.91 -0.20
CA ASP A 50 -16.56 -12.24 0.38
C ASP A 50 -16.90 -11.41 1.63
N LEU A 51 -15.98 -10.53 2.07
CA LEU A 51 -16.22 -9.63 3.18
C LEU A 51 -17.05 -8.42 2.68
N PRO A 52 -18.25 -8.19 3.23
CA PRO A 52 -19.16 -7.18 2.69
C PRO A 52 -18.74 -5.74 3.02
N GLU A 53 -17.96 -5.54 4.08
CA GLU A 53 -17.58 -4.21 4.58
C GLU A 53 -16.09 -3.88 4.35
N LEU A 54 -15.30 -4.80 3.76
CA LEU A 54 -13.87 -4.58 3.56
C LEU A 54 -13.63 -3.43 2.58
N LYS A 55 -12.98 -2.38 3.08
CA LYS A 55 -12.69 -1.13 2.37
C LYS A 55 -11.22 -0.99 2.01
N VAL A 56 -10.34 -1.44 2.91
CA VAL A 56 -8.89 -1.34 2.75
C VAL A 56 -8.23 -2.69 2.92
N LEU A 57 -7.43 -3.04 1.93
CA LEU A 57 -6.61 -4.23 1.89
C LEU A 57 -5.17 -3.84 1.56
N ALA A 58 -4.28 -3.93 2.54
CA ALA A 58 -2.87 -3.59 2.39
C ALA A 58 -1.99 -4.82 2.67
N LEU A 59 -1.33 -5.30 1.62
CA LEU A 59 -0.52 -6.51 1.58
C LEU A 59 0.92 -6.21 1.13
N SER A 60 1.30 -4.94 1.00
CA SER A 60 2.56 -4.55 0.39
C SER A 60 3.79 -5.01 1.15
N ASN A 61 4.94 -5.07 0.48
CA ASN A 61 6.23 -5.44 1.10
C ASN A 61 6.15 -6.79 1.83
N ASN A 62 5.81 -7.83 1.06
CA ASN A 62 5.71 -9.22 1.50
C ASN A 62 6.20 -10.15 0.38
N GLY A 63 6.00 -11.46 0.53
CA GLY A 63 6.26 -12.48 -0.49
C GLY A 63 5.00 -13.05 -1.10
N PHE A 64 3.91 -12.28 -1.23
CA PHE A 64 2.70 -12.78 -1.89
C PHE A 64 2.95 -13.03 -3.37
N HIS A 65 2.41 -14.12 -3.91
CA HIS A 65 2.76 -14.57 -5.25
C HIS A 65 1.59 -15.20 -6.02
N GLY A 66 1.85 -15.56 -7.28
CA GLY A 66 0.86 -16.15 -8.18
C GLY A 66 -0.05 -15.10 -8.80
N ASP A 67 -1.14 -15.55 -9.42
CA ASP A 67 -2.05 -14.69 -10.17
C ASP A 67 -3.07 -14.00 -9.23
N ILE A 68 -3.34 -12.72 -9.51
CA ILE A 68 -4.39 -11.96 -8.81
C ILE A 68 -5.71 -12.32 -9.49
N ARG A 69 -6.32 -13.42 -9.08
CA ARG A 69 -7.62 -13.85 -9.63
C ARG A 69 -8.48 -14.52 -8.59
N CYS A 70 -9.78 -14.53 -8.84
CA CYS A 70 -10.67 -15.43 -8.13
C CYS A 70 -10.40 -16.88 -8.56
N SER A 71 -10.72 -17.84 -7.70
CA SER A 71 -10.73 -19.26 -8.09
C SER A 71 -11.86 -19.51 -9.09
N ASP A 72 -11.64 -20.42 -10.06
CA ASP A 72 -12.53 -20.70 -11.20
C ASP A 72 -14.01 -21.02 -10.84
N ASN A 73 -14.32 -21.29 -9.57
CA ASN A 73 -15.66 -21.59 -9.05
C ASN A 73 -16.22 -20.54 -8.05
N MET A 74 -15.56 -19.39 -7.84
CA MET A 74 -15.98 -18.37 -6.87
C MET A 74 -15.89 -16.95 -7.42
N THR A 75 -16.88 -16.12 -7.10
CA THR A 75 -16.85 -14.67 -7.40
C THR A 75 -16.30 -13.91 -6.21
N CYS A 76 -15.06 -13.44 -6.27
CA CYS A 76 -14.50 -12.52 -5.28
C CYS A 76 -14.90 -11.08 -5.62
N LYS A 77 -15.84 -10.50 -4.86
CA LYS A 77 -16.57 -9.28 -5.27
C LYS A 77 -15.96 -7.99 -4.75
N PHE A 78 -15.42 -7.98 -3.52
CA PHE A 78 -14.88 -6.78 -2.87
C PHE A 78 -15.83 -5.56 -2.99
N PRO A 79 -17.07 -5.67 -2.49
CA PRO A 79 -18.13 -4.71 -2.82
C PRO A 79 -17.87 -3.27 -2.32
N MET A 80 -17.18 -3.13 -1.18
CA MET A 80 -16.88 -1.86 -0.52
C MET A 80 -15.41 -1.43 -0.65
N LEU A 81 -14.57 -2.21 -1.35
CA LEU A 81 -13.13 -1.96 -1.44
C LEU A 81 -12.87 -0.65 -2.19
N HIS A 82 -12.07 0.23 -1.60
CA HIS A 82 -11.65 1.49 -2.21
C HIS A 82 -10.13 1.73 -2.17
N ILE A 83 -9.39 1.02 -1.31
CA ILE A 83 -7.93 1.02 -1.29
C ILE A 83 -7.45 -0.41 -1.37
N ILE A 84 -6.58 -0.67 -2.34
CA ILE A 84 -5.84 -1.92 -2.44
C ILE A 84 -4.38 -1.61 -2.70
N ASP A 85 -3.51 -2.04 -1.78
CA ASP A 85 -2.06 -1.94 -1.90
C ASP A 85 -1.45 -3.35 -1.91
N LEU A 86 -0.99 -3.77 -3.08
CA LEU A 86 -0.31 -5.03 -3.33
C LEU A 86 1.16 -4.82 -3.71
N SER A 87 1.68 -3.59 -3.55
CA SER A 87 3.00 -3.23 -4.05
C SER A 87 4.13 -4.04 -3.41
N HIS A 88 5.27 -4.17 -4.10
CA HIS A 88 6.45 -4.84 -3.56
C HIS A 88 6.16 -6.30 -3.11
N ASN A 89 5.71 -7.10 -4.07
CA ASN A 89 5.40 -8.52 -3.91
C ASN A 89 5.88 -9.30 -5.14
N GLU A 90 5.50 -10.57 -5.22
CA GLU A 90 5.86 -11.51 -6.28
C GLU A 90 4.62 -11.91 -7.12
N PHE A 91 3.58 -11.06 -7.16
CA PHE A 91 2.38 -11.33 -7.95
C PHE A 91 2.73 -11.36 -9.44
N SER A 92 2.10 -12.28 -10.16
CA SER A 92 2.32 -12.53 -11.59
C SER A 92 0.98 -12.67 -12.32
N GLY A 93 0.99 -13.09 -13.58
CA GLY A 93 -0.24 -13.21 -14.36
C GLY A 93 -0.66 -11.89 -14.99
N SER A 94 -1.95 -11.77 -15.32
CA SER A 94 -2.50 -10.61 -16.01
C SER A 94 -3.37 -9.76 -15.08
N PHE A 95 -3.60 -8.51 -15.46
CA PHE A 95 -4.45 -7.60 -14.69
C PHE A 95 -5.87 -8.19 -14.43
N PRO A 96 -6.40 -8.14 -13.20
CA PRO A 96 -7.67 -8.79 -12.80
C PRO A 96 -8.93 -8.11 -13.36
N SER A 97 -9.14 -8.19 -14.68
CA SER A 97 -10.22 -7.48 -15.38
C SER A 97 -11.61 -7.81 -14.85
N GLU A 98 -11.87 -9.07 -14.49
CA GLU A 98 -13.16 -9.53 -13.97
C GLU A 98 -13.43 -9.01 -12.55
N MET A 99 -12.40 -8.91 -11.71
CA MET A 99 -12.55 -8.40 -10.35
C MET A 99 -12.85 -6.91 -10.31
N ILE A 100 -12.19 -6.13 -11.18
CA ILE A 100 -12.41 -4.67 -11.29
C ILE A 100 -13.87 -4.35 -11.59
N GLN A 101 -14.55 -5.20 -12.37
CA GLN A 101 -15.97 -5.04 -12.66
C GLN A 101 -16.84 -5.13 -11.40
N SER A 102 -16.35 -5.74 -10.32
CA SER A 102 -17.07 -5.89 -9.06
C SER A 102 -16.75 -4.80 -8.02
N TRP A 103 -15.72 -3.97 -8.24
CA TRP A 103 -15.28 -2.90 -7.32
C TRP A 103 -16.18 -1.66 -7.35
N ASN A 104 -17.44 -1.82 -6.92
CA ASN A 104 -18.47 -0.79 -7.02
C ASN A 104 -18.13 0.49 -6.24
N ALA A 105 -17.48 0.36 -5.08
CA ALA A 105 -17.02 1.49 -4.28
C ALA A 105 -15.99 2.38 -5.00
N MET A 106 -15.16 1.81 -5.87
CA MET A 106 -14.20 2.58 -6.67
C MET A 106 -14.83 3.26 -7.90
N LYS A 107 -16.02 2.81 -8.33
CA LYS A 107 -16.74 3.40 -9.47
C LYS A 107 -17.54 4.65 -9.09
N THR A 108 -17.92 4.78 -7.82
CA THR A 108 -18.74 5.91 -7.35
C THR A 108 -17.89 7.16 -7.13
N SER A 109 -18.41 8.30 -7.54
CA SER A 109 -17.86 9.61 -7.18
C SER A 109 -18.40 10.13 -5.85
N ASN A 110 -19.41 9.47 -5.27
CA ASN A 110 -20.03 9.87 -4.00
C ASN A 110 -19.31 9.21 -2.81
N THR A 111 -18.44 9.97 -2.17
CA THR A 111 -17.62 9.52 -1.03
C THR A 111 -18.42 9.31 0.25
N THR A 112 -19.68 9.78 0.35
CA THR A 112 -20.51 9.58 1.55
C THR A 112 -20.84 8.10 1.78
N GLN A 113 -20.80 7.28 0.74
CA GLN A 113 -21.03 5.83 0.82
C GLN A 113 -19.84 5.06 1.39
N LEU A 114 -18.67 5.70 1.49
CA LEU A 114 -17.43 5.10 1.99
C LEU A 114 -17.18 5.38 3.49
N GLN A 115 -18.13 6.05 4.16
CA GLN A 115 -18.05 6.36 5.58
C GLN A 115 -17.92 5.08 6.43
N TYR A 116 -16.96 5.02 7.37
CA TYR A 116 -16.90 4.02 8.43
C TYR A 116 -18.02 4.37 9.40
N GLU A 117 -18.49 3.38 10.16
CA GLU A 117 -19.53 3.60 11.16
C GLU A 117 -19.13 4.79 12.06
N LYS A 118 -20.01 5.79 12.14
CA LYS A 118 -19.75 7.05 12.85
C LYS A 118 -19.22 6.74 14.24
N MET A 119 -17.96 7.07 14.48
CA MET A 119 -17.44 7.12 15.84
C MET A 119 -17.97 8.40 16.50
N LEU A 120 -18.57 8.25 17.69
CA LEU A 120 -19.06 9.39 18.46
C LEU A 120 -17.90 10.35 18.73
N VAL A 121 -18.02 11.56 18.21
CA VAL A 121 -17.14 12.68 18.57
C VAL A 121 -17.50 13.06 20.00
N TYR A 122 -16.68 12.66 20.96
CA TYR A 122 -16.82 13.15 22.33
C TYR A 122 -16.20 14.54 22.41
N LEU A 123 -17.07 15.53 22.55
CA LEU A 123 -16.70 16.87 22.98
C LEU A 123 -16.49 16.81 24.50
N MET A 124 -15.26 16.63 24.98
CA MET A 124 -14.99 16.76 26.41
C MET A 124 -14.82 18.24 26.76
N PRO A 125 -15.69 18.84 27.60
CA PRO A 125 -15.53 20.22 28.00
C PRO A 125 -14.44 20.29 29.08
N TYR A 126 -13.34 21.00 28.80
CA TYR A 126 -12.43 21.47 29.85
C TYR A 126 -12.70 22.94 30.21
N GLU A 127 -13.28 23.71 29.29
CA GLU A 127 -13.66 25.12 29.46
C GLU A 127 -14.88 25.42 28.55
N PRO A 128 -15.78 26.36 28.89
CA PRO A 128 -16.87 26.76 28.00
C PRO A 128 -16.32 27.54 26.79
N GLY A 129 -16.08 26.86 25.68
CA GLY A 129 -15.75 27.51 24.40
C GLY A 129 -14.69 26.82 23.54
N GLU A 130 -13.96 25.85 24.06
CA GLU A 130 -12.97 25.08 23.30
C GLU A 130 -13.35 23.59 23.23
N TYR A 131 -13.46 23.09 22.01
CA TYR A 131 -13.84 21.73 21.68
C TYR A 131 -12.63 21.02 21.08
N TRP A 132 -12.17 19.93 21.69
CA TRP A 132 -11.19 19.03 21.09
C TRP A 132 -11.90 17.79 20.55
N THR A 133 -11.62 17.46 19.29
CA THR A 133 -12.03 16.18 18.69
C THR A 133 -11.00 15.13 19.05
N VAL A 134 -11.39 14.07 19.77
CA VAL A 134 -10.55 12.87 19.87
C VAL A 134 -10.70 12.11 18.56
N ASP A 135 -9.91 12.49 17.56
CA ASP A 135 -9.80 11.72 16.31
C ASP A 135 -9.16 10.38 16.66
N LYS A 136 -9.92 9.29 16.57
CA LYS A 136 -9.32 7.95 16.64
C LYS A 136 -8.61 7.68 15.33
N PHE A 137 -7.29 7.78 15.40
CA PHE A 137 -6.31 7.62 14.33
C PHE A 137 -6.47 6.28 13.62
N TYR A 138 -7.05 6.29 12.44
CA TYR A 138 -6.60 5.36 11.41
C TYR A 138 -5.44 6.09 10.74
N SER A 139 -4.25 5.53 10.87
CA SER A 139 -3.13 5.88 10.01
C SER A 139 -3.00 4.76 8.99
N PHE A 140 -2.81 5.14 7.74
CA PHE A 140 -2.52 4.19 6.69
C PHE A 140 -1.33 4.72 5.90
N THR A 141 -0.39 3.85 5.59
CA THR A 141 0.81 4.22 4.84
C THR A 141 0.73 3.66 3.43
N LEU A 142 0.92 4.51 2.43
CA LEU A 142 0.92 4.11 1.02
C LEU A 142 1.89 4.95 0.21
N SER A 143 2.52 4.33 -0.77
CA SER A 143 3.33 5.03 -1.77
C SER A 143 2.45 5.87 -2.69
N ASN A 144 2.67 7.19 -2.72
CA ASN A 144 1.97 8.11 -3.61
C ASN A 144 2.93 9.18 -4.12
N LYS A 145 2.81 9.55 -5.41
CA LYS A 145 3.64 10.59 -6.05
C LYS A 145 5.15 10.39 -5.84
N GLY A 146 5.60 9.13 -5.79
CA GLY A 146 7.02 8.76 -5.57
C GLY A 146 7.50 8.85 -4.12
N LEU A 147 6.61 9.03 -3.14
CA LEU A 147 6.93 9.16 -1.72
C LEU A 147 6.10 8.18 -0.88
N VAL A 148 6.64 7.74 0.25
CA VAL A 148 5.86 7.03 1.28
C VAL A 148 5.03 8.07 2.02
N MET A 149 3.71 8.03 1.86
CA MET A 149 2.77 8.96 2.47
C MET A 149 2.07 8.31 3.66
N VAL A 150 2.01 9.05 4.77
CA VAL A 150 1.20 8.67 5.94
C VAL A 150 -0.13 9.44 5.87
N TYR A 151 -1.23 8.71 5.72
CA TYR A 151 -2.58 9.27 5.74
C TYR A 151 -3.07 9.26 7.17
N GLU A 152 -2.71 10.32 7.89
CA GLU A 152 -3.19 10.56 9.24
C GLU A 152 -4.63 11.07 9.17
N ASN A 153 -5.50 10.51 10.02
CA ASN A 153 -6.93 10.81 10.11
C ASN A 153 -7.80 10.12 9.05
N LEU A 154 -8.90 9.58 9.56
CA LEU A 154 -10.02 9.05 8.82
C LEU A 154 -10.45 9.94 7.65
N GLN A 155 -10.53 11.26 7.81
CA GLN A 155 -10.98 12.18 6.73
C GLN A 155 -10.11 12.16 5.47
N ASN A 156 -8.79 12.09 5.61
CA ASN A 156 -7.87 12.03 4.48
C ASN A 156 -7.90 10.65 3.81
N PHE A 157 -8.05 9.61 4.63
CA PHE A 157 -8.18 8.23 4.20
C PHE A 157 -9.53 7.93 3.52
N TYR A 158 -10.62 8.61 3.92
CA TYR A 158 -11.98 8.41 3.40
C TYR A 158 -12.18 8.78 1.93
N SER A 159 -11.47 9.81 1.48
CA SER A 159 -11.57 10.31 0.10
C SER A 159 -10.57 9.63 -0.84
N LEU A 160 -9.59 8.90 -0.29
CA LEU A 160 -8.58 8.21 -1.07
C LEU A 160 -9.17 6.93 -1.67
N ILE A 161 -9.20 6.88 -3.00
CA ILE A 161 -9.49 5.67 -3.74
C ILE A 161 -8.21 5.33 -4.51
N ALA A 162 -7.55 4.25 -4.13
CA ALA A 162 -6.19 3.95 -4.56
C ALA A 162 -6.01 2.50 -4.98
N ILE A 163 -5.28 2.32 -6.07
CA ILE A 163 -4.76 1.02 -6.51
C ILE A 163 -3.25 1.18 -6.64
N ASP A 164 -2.52 0.47 -5.79
CA ASP A 164 -1.08 0.28 -5.96
C ASP A 164 -0.76 -1.20 -6.13
N ILE A 165 -0.24 -1.56 -7.30
CA ILE A 165 0.25 -2.90 -7.61
C ILE A 165 1.70 -2.86 -8.12
N SER A 166 2.41 -1.76 -7.84
CA SER A 166 3.76 -1.53 -8.32
C SER A 166 4.77 -2.55 -7.79
N SER A 167 5.92 -2.67 -8.46
CA SER A 167 7.00 -3.57 -8.02
C SER A 167 6.51 -5.02 -7.86
N ASN A 168 5.97 -5.57 -8.94
CA ASN A 168 5.51 -6.96 -9.05
C ASN A 168 5.94 -7.54 -10.41
N LYS A 169 5.42 -8.71 -10.76
CA LYS A 169 5.67 -9.42 -12.04
C LYS A 169 4.41 -9.45 -12.92
N ILE A 170 3.53 -8.45 -12.80
CA ILE A 170 2.28 -8.40 -13.56
C ILE A 170 2.59 -8.15 -15.04
N SER A 171 1.94 -8.92 -15.90
CA SER A 171 2.15 -8.93 -17.36
C SER A 171 0.85 -8.70 -18.12
N GLY A 172 0.93 -8.63 -19.45
CA GLY A 172 -0.23 -8.39 -20.31
C GLY A 172 -0.58 -6.90 -20.41
N GLU A 173 -1.76 -6.60 -20.93
CA GLU A 173 -2.20 -5.23 -21.20
C GLU A 173 -2.95 -4.61 -20.01
N ILE A 174 -2.91 -3.28 -19.92
CA ILE A 174 -3.78 -2.53 -19.00
C ILE A 174 -5.22 -2.59 -19.55
N PRO A 175 -6.17 -3.17 -18.82
CA PRO A 175 -7.50 -3.43 -19.37
C PRO A 175 -8.34 -2.16 -19.42
N ARG A 176 -9.11 -1.98 -20.50
CA ARG A 176 -9.95 -0.78 -20.71
C ARG A 176 -10.94 -0.52 -19.58
N VAL A 177 -11.37 -1.56 -18.86
CA VAL A 177 -12.32 -1.50 -17.74
C VAL A 177 -11.81 -0.65 -16.57
N ILE A 178 -10.51 -0.40 -16.47
CA ILE A 178 -9.96 0.49 -15.43
C ILE A 178 -10.56 1.90 -15.50
N GLY A 179 -10.96 2.36 -16.69
CA GLY A 179 -11.62 3.65 -16.88
C GLY A 179 -13.04 3.75 -16.31
N ASP A 180 -13.61 2.65 -15.81
CA ASP A 180 -14.90 2.66 -15.11
C ASP A 180 -14.77 3.06 -13.64
N LEU A 181 -13.55 3.05 -13.08
CA LEU A 181 -13.25 3.39 -11.69
C LEU A 181 -13.18 4.90 -11.47
N LYS A 182 -14.26 5.62 -11.78
CA LYS A 182 -14.31 7.10 -11.80
C LYS A 182 -13.99 7.77 -10.45
N GLY A 183 -14.02 7.02 -9.36
CA GLY A 183 -13.62 7.48 -8.04
C GLY A 183 -12.10 7.54 -7.84
N LEU A 184 -11.31 6.85 -8.67
CA LEU A 184 -9.88 6.63 -8.47
C LEU A 184 -9.09 7.94 -8.40
N VAL A 185 -8.29 8.07 -7.35
CA VAL A 185 -7.41 9.21 -7.04
C VAL A 185 -5.95 8.84 -7.32
N LEU A 186 -5.56 7.60 -7.03
CA LEU A 186 -4.20 7.10 -7.20
C LEU A 186 -4.21 5.78 -7.99
N LEU A 187 -3.42 5.75 -9.06
CA LEU A 187 -3.12 4.53 -9.81
C LEU A 187 -1.61 4.37 -10.00
N ASN A 188 -1.03 3.37 -9.33
CA ASN A 188 0.39 3.04 -9.45
C ASN A 188 0.55 1.61 -9.96
N LEU A 189 1.01 1.50 -11.21
CA LEU A 189 1.29 0.25 -11.93
C LEU A 189 2.77 0.10 -12.27
N SER A 190 3.63 0.95 -11.69
CA SER A 190 5.04 1.04 -12.05
C SER A 190 5.81 -0.24 -11.75
N ASN A 191 6.96 -0.42 -12.41
CA ASN A 191 7.88 -1.53 -12.14
C ASN A 191 7.20 -2.91 -12.25
N ASN A 192 6.69 -3.21 -13.44
CA ASN A 192 6.00 -4.46 -13.80
C ASN A 192 6.41 -4.87 -15.24
N PHE A 193 5.79 -5.91 -15.78
CA PHE A 193 5.97 -6.40 -17.15
C PHE A 193 4.79 -6.07 -18.08
N LEU A 194 4.10 -4.94 -17.84
CA LEU A 194 2.93 -4.56 -18.65
C LEU A 194 3.35 -4.21 -20.08
N ILE A 195 2.53 -4.64 -21.05
CA ILE A 195 2.74 -4.46 -22.49
C ILE A 195 1.53 -3.77 -23.14
N GLY A 196 1.61 -3.56 -24.46
CA GLY A 196 0.53 -2.97 -25.25
C GLY A 196 0.43 -1.46 -25.07
N SER A 197 -0.68 -0.88 -25.51
CA SER A 197 -0.90 0.57 -25.44
C SER A 197 -1.54 1.01 -24.13
N ILE A 198 -1.22 2.22 -23.68
CA ILE A 198 -1.97 2.88 -22.61
C ILE A 198 -3.42 3.09 -23.09
N PRO A 199 -4.45 2.56 -22.39
CA PRO A 199 -5.82 2.64 -22.87
C PRO A 199 -6.38 4.06 -22.72
N SER A 200 -7.02 4.58 -23.78
CA SER A 200 -7.65 5.91 -23.76
C SER A 200 -8.76 6.05 -22.71
N SER A 201 -9.32 4.95 -22.22
CA SER A 201 -10.32 4.96 -21.15
C SER A 201 -9.78 5.52 -19.83
N LEU A 202 -8.46 5.57 -19.61
CA LEU A 202 -7.87 6.26 -18.46
C LEU A 202 -8.22 7.75 -18.41
N GLY A 203 -8.48 8.40 -19.56
CA GLY A 203 -8.94 9.79 -19.61
C GLY A 203 -10.30 10.04 -18.93
N LYS A 204 -11.06 8.99 -18.62
CA LYS A 204 -12.35 9.08 -17.91
C LYS A 204 -12.19 9.25 -16.39
N LEU A 205 -10.99 9.06 -15.84
CA LEU A 205 -10.74 9.08 -14.39
C LEU A 205 -10.60 10.51 -13.86
N SER A 206 -11.68 11.29 -13.92
CA SER A 206 -11.66 12.73 -13.67
C SER A 206 -11.21 13.16 -12.26
N LYS A 207 -11.02 12.23 -11.31
CA LYS A 207 -10.50 12.50 -9.95
C LYS A 207 -9.04 12.09 -9.77
N LEU A 208 -8.41 11.55 -10.80
CA LEU A 208 -7.05 11.00 -10.71
C LEU A 208 -6.04 12.12 -10.45
N GLU A 209 -5.29 12.00 -9.36
CA GLU A 209 -4.23 12.91 -8.94
C GLU A 209 -2.84 12.35 -9.20
N ALA A 210 -2.69 11.02 -9.15
CA ALA A 210 -1.41 10.36 -9.37
C ALA A 210 -1.58 9.16 -10.31
N LEU A 211 -0.79 9.17 -11.38
CA LEU A 211 -0.69 8.08 -12.35
C LEU A 211 0.79 7.73 -12.58
N ASP A 212 1.20 6.56 -12.10
CA ASP A 212 2.53 6.02 -12.37
C ASP A 212 2.43 4.72 -13.17
N LEU A 213 2.97 4.75 -14.39
CA LEU A 213 3.08 3.63 -15.32
C LEU A 213 4.55 3.37 -15.71
N SER A 214 5.50 3.97 -14.99
CA SER A 214 6.92 3.87 -15.31
C SER A 214 7.48 2.45 -15.18
N LEU A 215 8.65 2.20 -15.75
CA LEU A 215 9.35 0.92 -15.64
C LEU A 215 8.46 -0.27 -16.06
N ASN A 216 7.97 -0.21 -17.29
CA ASN A 216 7.16 -1.25 -17.92
C ASN A 216 7.60 -1.44 -19.38
N SER A 217 6.89 -2.26 -20.15
CA SER A 217 7.10 -2.46 -21.59
C SER A 217 5.94 -1.89 -22.43
N LEU A 218 5.29 -0.82 -21.96
CA LEU A 218 4.19 -0.17 -22.66
C LEU A 218 4.68 0.46 -23.97
N SER A 219 3.83 0.46 -24.99
CA SER A 219 4.17 0.88 -26.34
C SER A 219 3.05 1.70 -27.00
N GLY A 220 3.27 2.17 -28.22
CA GLY A 220 2.30 3.01 -28.92
C GLY A 220 2.36 4.46 -28.48
N LYS A 221 1.26 5.21 -28.69
CA LYS A 221 1.17 6.65 -28.38
C LYS A 221 0.56 6.88 -27.01
N LEU A 222 0.91 8.01 -26.39
CA LEU A 222 0.16 8.57 -25.27
C LEU A 222 -1.24 8.99 -25.76
N PRO A 223 -2.34 8.48 -25.16
CA PRO A 223 -3.69 8.87 -25.56
C PRO A 223 -3.96 10.35 -25.31
N GLN A 224 -4.55 11.03 -26.29
CA GLN A 224 -4.91 12.45 -26.15
C GLN A 224 -5.95 12.66 -25.03
N GLU A 225 -6.77 11.64 -24.75
CA GLU A 225 -7.78 11.64 -23.69
C GLU A 225 -7.20 11.86 -22.30
N LEU A 226 -5.92 11.56 -22.06
CA LEU A 226 -5.26 11.86 -20.77
C LEU A 226 -5.24 13.37 -20.47
N THR A 227 -5.36 14.23 -21.50
CA THR A 227 -5.48 15.69 -21.30
C THR A 227 -6.78 16.11 -20.61
N GLN A 228 -7.75 15.21 -20.46
CA GLN A 228 -9.00 15.44 -19.72
C GLN A 228 -8.82 15.33 -18.20
N LEU A 229 -7.68 14.80 -17.74
CA LEU A 229 -7.38 14.62 -16.32
C LEU A 229 -6.87 15.92 -15.69
N THR A 230 -7.79 16.80 -15.30
CA THR A 230 -7.47 18.14 -14.81
C THR A 230 -6.92 18.20 -13.38
N PHE A 231 -7.04 17.11 -12.62
CA PHE A 231 -6.52 16.99 -11.25
C PHE A 231 -5.18 16.25 -11.18
N LEU A 232 -4.62 15.82 -12.33
CA LEU A 232 -3.46 14.94 -12.37
C LEU A 232 -2.16 15.68 -12.00
N GLU A 233 -1.77 15.66 -10.73
CA GLU A 233 -0.58 16.34 -10.22
C GLU A 233 0.71 15.56 -10.48
N PHE A 234 0.64 14.23 -10.43
CA PHE A 234 1.77 13.35 -10.68
C PHE A 234 1.50 12.43 -11.86
N PHE A 235 2.39 12.48 -12.85
CA PHE A 235 2.33 11.62 -14.02
C PHE A 235 3.72 11.10 -14.33
N ASN A 236 3.89 9.79 -14.42
CA ASN A 236 5.15 9.18 -14.77
C ASN A 236 4.94 8.00 -15.72
N VAL A 237 5.57 8.06 -16.89
CA VAL A 237 5.57 7.01 -17.93
C VAL A 237 7.00 6.67 -18.36
N SER A 238 7.99 7.08 -17.57
CA SER A 238 9.40 6.87 -17.87
C SER A 238 9.75 5.38 -18.01
N PHE A 239 10.81 5.08 -18.74
CA PHE A 239 11.33 3.73 -18.96
C PHE A 239 10.24 2.78 -19.50
N ASN A 240 9.68 3.16 -20.65
CA ASN A 240 8.76 2.38 -21.46
C ASN A 240 9.20 2.46 -22.95
N ASN A 241 8.41 1.87 -23.84
CA ASN A 241 8.65 1.87 -25.29
C ASN A 241 7.62 2.77 -26.03
N LEU A 242 7.20 3.89 -25.43
CA LEU A 242 6.21 4.81 -25.99
C LEU A 242 6.81 5.64 -27.14
N SER A 243 5.92 6.11 -28.02
CA SER A 243 6.28 6.82 -29.25
C SER A 243 5.30 7.92 -29.64
N GLY A 244 5.75 8.84 -30.49
CA GLY A 244 4.93 9.93 -31.01
C GLY A 244 4.89 11.17 -30.09
N PRO A 245 4.01 12.13 -30.38
CA PRO A 245 3.97 13.39 -29.66
C PRO A 245 3.41 13.23 -28.25
N ILE A 246 4.03 13.91 -27.27
CA ILE A 246 3.44 14.12 -25.95
C ILE A 246 2.20 15.00 -26.10
N PRO A 247 1.03 14.61 -25.56
CA PRO A 247 -0.18 15.43 -25.59
C PRO A 247 0.06 16.82 -25.01
N GLN A 248 -0.48 17.85 -25.65
CA GLN A 248 -0.28 19.24 -25.24
C GLN A 248 -1.54 19.82 -24.62
N ASN A 249 -1.47 20.23 -23.36
CA ASN A 249 -2.41 21.11 -22.68
C ASN A 249 -1.70 21.78 -21.49
N LYS A 250 -2.41 22.62 -20.72
CA LYS A 250 -1.84 23.29 -19.55
C LYS A 250 -1.32 22.30 -18.49
N GLN A 251 -1.96 21.16 -18.32
CA GLN A 251 -1.55 20.14 -17.34
C GLN A 251 -0.28 19.41 -17.77
N PHE A 252 -0.24 18.90 -19.01
CA PHE A 252 0.93 18.18 -19.52
C PHE A 252 2.17 19.07 -19.66
N ALA A 253 1.98 20.38 -19.79
CA ALA A 253 3.08 21.35 -19.76
C ALA A 253 3.75 21.48 -18.39
N THR A 254 3.11 21.04 -17.29
CA THR A 254 3.71 21.11 -15.94
C THR A 254 4.60 19.92 -15.60
N PHE A 255 4.49 18.81 -16.33
CA PHE A 255 5.27 17.60 -16.05
C PHE A 255 6.72 17.76 -16.53
N GLN A 256 7.66 17.34 -15.67
CA GLN A 256 9.09 17.39 -15.97
C GLN A 256 9.46 16.35 -17.03
N GLY A 257 10.55 16.62 -17.78
CA GLY A 257 11.07 15.69 -18.80
C GLY A 257 11.41 14.30 -18.27
N THR A 258 11.79 14.19 -16.99
CA THR A 258 12.01 12.92 -16.26
C THR A 258 10.79 12.01 -16.28
N SER A 259 9.59 12.56 -16.29
CA SER A 259 8.31 11.81 -16.39
C SER A 259 8.19 11.00 -17.69
N PHE A 260 8.97 11.34 -18.71
CA PHE A 260 8.93 10.76 -20.05
C PHE A 260 10.25 10.08 -20.44
N GLU A 261 11.23 10.07 -19.54
CA GLU A 261 12.58 9.56 -19.77
C GLU A 261 12.58 8.09 -20.24
N GLY A 262 13.62 7.64 -20.93
CA GLY A 262 13.73 6.25 -21.40
C GLY A 262 12.80 5.85 -22.55
N ASN A 263 11.90 6.72 -23.01
CA ASN A 263 11.03 6.47 -24.15
C ASN A 263 11.60 7.08 -25.44
N HIS A 264 12.49 6.36 -26.14
CA HIS A 264 13.20 6.88 -27.33
C HIS A 264 12.28 7.34 -28.49
N GLY A 265 11.06 6.79 -28.56
CA GLY A 265 10.08 7.14 -29.58
C GLY A 265 9.32 8.45 -29.33
N LEU A 266 9.29 8.96 -28.09
CA LEU A 266 8.53 10.16 -27.75
C LEU A 266 9.20 11.42 -28.30
N CYS A 267 8.39 12.45 -28.53
CA CYS A 267 8.83 13.80 -28.88
C CYS A 267 7.87 14.84 -28.28
N GLY A 268 8.33 16.05 -28.02
CA GLY A 268 7.48 17.09 -27.44
C GLY A 268 8.29 18.21 -26.79
N ASP A 269 7.61 19.20 -26.22
CA ASP A 269 8.27 20.37 -25.64
C ASP A 269 9.03 20.08 -24.35
N GLN A 270 8.58 19.05 -23.64
CA GLN A 270 9.16 18.53 -22.40
C GLN A 270 10.49 17.78 -22.63
N LEU A 271 10.81 17.44 -23.88
CA LEU A 271 11.97 16.64 -24.27
C LEU A 271 12.92 17.44 -25.16
N SER A 272 14.19 17.04 -25.19
CA SER A 272 15.16 17.57 -26.16
C SER A 272 14.78 17.27 -27.61
N LYS A 273 14.04 16.17 -27.84
CA LYS A 273 13.54 15.75 -29.15
C LYS A 273 12.21 16.44 -29.47
N LYS A 274 12.25 17.44 -30.36
CA LYS A 274 11.05 18.06 -30.92
C LYS A 274 10.38 17.15 -31.97
N CYS A 275 9.06 17.24 -32.11
CA CYS A 275 8.34 16.48 -33.13
C CYS A 275 8.57 17.11 -34.51
N ILE A 276 8.82 16.27 -35.53
CA ILE A 276 8.99 16.71 -36.91
C ILE A 276 7.64 16.59 -37.60
N ASP A 277 7.10 17.71 -38.09
CA ASP A 277 5.86 17.75 -38.87
C ASP A 277 6.11 17.18 -40.27
N HIS A 278 5.88 15.88 -40.45
CA HIS A 278 5.90 15.28 -41.79
C HIS A 278 4.58 15.57 -42.53
N ALA A 279 4.51 16.77 -43.14
CA ALA A 279 3.65 17.04 -44.28
C ALA A 279 4.52 17.31 -45.52
N GLY A 280 4.99 16.26 -46.21
CA GLY A 280 5.73 16.37 -47.48
C GLY A 280 6.69 15.21 -47.73
N PRO A 281 6.87 14.76 -48.99
CA PRO A 281 6.88 13.34 -49.33
C PRO A 281 8.23 12.64 -49.19
N SER A 282 8.11 11.33 -48.93
CA SER A 282 9.12 10.29 -49.17
C SER A 282 9.89 10.48 -50.47
N PHE A 283 11.23 10.35 -50.46
CA PHE A 283 11.98 9.51 -51.43
C PHE A 283 13.45 9.25 -51.02
N TYR A 284 13.71 7.94 -50.88
CA TYR A 284 14.90 7.09 -51.14
C TYR A 284 16.23 7.15 -50.34
N PRO A 285 16.91 5.98 -50.17
CA PRO A 285 18.08 5.73 -49.32
C PRO A 285 19.42 5.67 -50.12
N PRO A 286 20.53 5.13 -49.56
CA PRO A 286 21.66 5.86 -49.01
C PRO A 286 22.91 5.87 -49.93
N ALA A 287 23.83 6.81 -49.70
CA ALA A 287 25.18 6.77 -50.25
C ALA A 287 26.19 6.51 -49.12
N THR A 288 26.87 5.38 -49.24
CA THR A 288 28.12 5.00 -48.57
C THR A 288 29.27 5.90 -49.01
N ASP A 289 30.15 6.30 -48.10
CA ASP A 289 31.51 5.74 -47.95
C ASP A 289 32.44 6.70 -47.17
N GLY A 290 33.35 6.15 -46.36
CA GLY A 290 34.57 6.84 -45.90
C GLY A 290 34.76 6.99 -44.39
N ASP A 291 35.26 5.92 -43.76
CA ASP A 291 35.66 5.76 -42.36
C ASP A 291 36.64 6.83 -41.81
N HIS A 292 36.64 7.03 -40.48
CA HIS A 292 37.73 6.59 -39.56
C HIS A 292 37.31 6.79 -38.09
N ASP A 293 37.24 5.66 -37.39
CA ASP A 293 37.49 5.37 -35.97
C ASP A 293 37.35 6.46 -34.89
N GLU A 294 36.41 6.23 -33.96
CA GLU A 294 36.78 5.82 -32.60
C GLU A 294 35.56 5.13 -31.95
N SER A 295 35.70 3.83 -31.74
CA SER A 295 34.82 3.04 -30.88
C SER A 295 35.15 3.37 -29.43
N ASP A 296 34.16 3.77 -28.63
CA ASP A 296 34.16 3.50 -27.20
C ASP A 296 32.73 3.56 -26.66
N SER A 297 32.08 2.40 -26.68
CA SER A 297 31.02 2.09 -25.74
C SER A 297 31.37 0.76 -25.13
N LEU A 298 31.78 0.72 -23.87
CA LEU A 298 31.47 -0.34 -22.92
C LEU A 298 31.81 0.17 -21.51
N PHE A 299 30.79 0.66 -20.78
CA PHE A 299 30.90 0.75 -19.32
C PHE A 299 30.92 -0.67 -18.77
N GLU A 300 32.10 -1.13 -18.41
CA GLU A 300 32.39 -2.37 -17.70
C GLU A 300 32.22 -2.10 -16.19
N PHE A 301 31.28 -2.79 -15.54
CA PHE A 301 31.10 -2.71 -14.09
C PHE A 301 32.10 -3.65 -13.41
N ASP A 302 33.08 -3.05 -12.74
CA ASP A 302 34.14 -3.77 -12.03
C ASP A 302 33.63 -4.20 -10.64
N TRP A 303 33.62 -5.51 -10.39
CA TRP A 303 33.30 -6.09 -9.09
C TRP A 303 34.57 -6.07 -8.22
N LYS A 304 34.58 -5.30 -7.12
CA LYS A 304 35.52 -5.54 -6.03
C LYS A 304 34.83 -5.53 -4.69
N VAL A 305 34.62 -6.76 -4.22
CA VAL A 305 34.40 -7.16 -2.84
C VAL A 305 35.60 -6.73 -1.99
N ILE A 306 35.36 -6.06 -0.86
CA ILE A 306 36.26 -6.08 0.28
C ILE A 306 35.45 -6.49 1.51
N LEU A 307 35.82 -7.65 2.05
CA LEU A 307 35.40 -8.19 3.35
C LEU A 307 36.65 -8.28 4.24
N ILE A 308 36.45 -8.41 5.57
CA ILE A 308 37.41 -8.45 6.71
C ILE A 308 37.58 -7.06 7.36
N GLY A 309 37.39 -6.81 8.66
CA GLY A 309 37.06 -7.62 9.84
C GLY A 309 37.58 -6.95 11.14
N TYR A 310 36.71 -6.85 12.15
CA TYR A 310 36.90 -7.02 13.61
C TYR A 310 37.81 -6.15 14.55
N VAL A 311 37.24 -5.92 15.77
CA VAL A 311 37.78 -5.49 17.10
C VAL A 311 38.10 -4.00 17.27
N GLY A 312 37.75 -3.26 18.33
CA GLY A 312 37.07 -3.47 19.64
C GLY A 312 36.90 -2.08 20.30
N GLY A 313 35.96 -1.84 21.21
CA GLY A 313 36.16 -2.14 22.63
C GLY A 313 35.12 -1.46 23.53
N LEU A 314 34.94 -2.11 24.68
CA LEU A 314 34.03 -1.92 25.82
C LEU A 314 34.02 -0.53 26.46
N VAL A 315 32.85 -0.10 26.96
CA VAL A 315 32.68 0.38 28.36
C VAL A 315 31.34 -0.11 28.92
N ALA A 316 31.40 -0.78 30.06
CA ALA A 316 30.28 -1.30 30.83
C ALA A 316 29.78 -0.29 31.88
N GLY A 317 28.49 -0.39 32.24
CA GLY A 317 27.91 0.25 33.42
C GLY A 317 26.48 -0.24 33.68
N VAL A 318 26.35 -1.25 34.55
CA VAL A 318 25.14 -2.00 34.93
C VAL A 318 24.35 -1.29 36.05
N ALA A 319 23.01 -1.37 36.04
CA ALA A 319 22.22 -1.43 37.28
C ALA A 319 20.83 -2.10 37.07
N LEU A 320 20.80 -3.40 37.40
CA LEU A 320 19.77 -4.16 38.14
C LEU A 320 18.26 -3.86 37.95
N GLY A 321 17.61 -4.81 37.28
CA GLY A 321 16.21 -5.18 37.52
C GLY A 321 16.01 -6.67 37.23
N SER A 322 16.19 -7.53 38.22
CA SER A 322 15.86 -8.96 38.16
C SER A 322 14.51 -9.18 38.85
N THR A 323 13.54 -9.92 38.30
CA THR A 323 13.48 -11.39 38.36
C THR A 323 12.19 -11.92 37.66
N PHE A 324 12.27 -13.15 37.14
CA PHE A 324 11.21 -14.01 36.52
C PHE A 324 10.73 -13.57 35.11
N SER A 325 10.64 -14.39 34.05
CA SER A 325 10.40 -15.84 33.88
C SER A 325 10.97 -16.34 32.54
N SER A 326 11.40 -17.59 32.48
CA SER A 326 11.64 -18.32 31.22
C SER A 326 10.32 -18.73 30.56
N GLN A 327 10.35 -18.73 29.21
CA GLN A 327 9.47 -19.45 28.27
C GLN A 327 8.05 -18.88 28.03
N GLU A 328 7.81 -18.50 26.77
CA GLU A 328 6.53 -18.10 26.14
C GLU A 328 5.93 -16.76 26.58
N GLY A 329 6.44 -15.65 26.04
CA GLY A 329 5.84 -14.32 26.17
C GLY A 329 6.62 -13.21 25.45
N PHE A 330 5.96 -12.08 25.18
CA PHE A 330 6.62 -10.88 24.66
C PHE A 330 7.52 -10.24 25.72
N HIS A 331 8.61 -9.60 25.28
CA HIS A 331 9.39 -8.70 26.12
C HIS A 331 9.60 -7.36 25.42
N ILE A 332 10.03 -6.36 26.17
CA ILE A 332 10.26 -5.02 25.64
C ILE A 332 11.67 -4.91 25.08
N ASP A 333 11.78 -4.55 23.81
CA ASP A 333 13.02 -4.20 23.13
C ASP A 333 12.85 -2.88 22.38
N LYS A 334 13.69 -1.89 22.71
CA LYS A 334 13.65 -0.56 22.07
C LYS A 334 13.90 -0.61 20.57
N PHE A 335 14.56 -1.65 20.07
CA PHE A 335 14.82 -1.83 18.64
C PHE A 335 13.67 -2.53 17.91
N ALA A 336 12.64 -2.98 18.62
CA ALA A 336 11.47 -3.64 18.01
C ALA A 336 10.50 -2.65 17.34
N SER A 337 10.68 -1.35 17.51
CA SER A 337 9.89 -0.31 16.85
C SER A 337 10.84 0.67 16.18
N VAL A 338 10.52 1.07 14.95
CA VAL A 338 11.31 2.10 14.21
C VAL A 338 10.85 3.51 14.55
N ASN A 339 9.71 3.66 15.22
CA ASN A 339 9.19 4.95 15.63
C ASN A 339 10.03 5.53 16.79
N PRO A 340 10.69 6.70 16.61
CA PRO A 340 11.49 7.31 17.67
C PRO A 340 10.67 7.77 18.87
N LEU A 341 9.35 7.90 18.72
CA LEU A 341 8.41 8.21 19.79
C LEU A 341 7.74 6.96 20.37
N GLY A 342 8.05 5.77 19.86
CA GLY A 342 7.53 4.50 20.37
C GLY A 342 7.95 4.24 21.81
N TYR A 343 7.05 3.68 22.60
CA TYR A 343 7.27 3.35 24.01
C TYR A 343 6.38 2.19 24.44
N PRO A 344 6.77 1.43 25.48
CA PRO A 344 6.01 0.25 25.89
C PRO A 344 4.72 0.63 26.62
N LYS A 345 3.60 0.74 25.89
CA LYS A 345 2.26 1.03 26.46
C LYS A 345 1.87 0.06 27.57
N THR A 346 2.30 -1.21 27.45
CA THR A 346 2.11 -2.27 28.45
C THR A 346 2.76 -1.98 29.80
N ALA A 347 3.70 -1.02 29.89
CA ALA A 347 4.27 -0.59 31.17
C ALA A 347 3.24 0.07 32.10
N SER A 348 2.13 0.58 31.54
CA SER A 348 1.01 1.13 32.33
C SER A 348 0.07 0.06 32.88
N TRP A 349 0.18 -1.19 32.39
CA TRP A 349 -0.79 -2.24 32.69
C TRP A 349 -0.56 -2.80 34.09
N ASN A 350 -1.54 -2.58 34.96
CA ASN A 350 -1.50 -3.02 36.34
C ASN A 350 -2.75 -3.86 36.63
N SER A 351 -2.55 -5.12 37.02
CA SER A 351 -3.64 -6.05 37.36
C SER A 351 -4.52 -5.59 38.53
N SER A 352 -4.08 -4.60 39.30
CA SER A 352 -4.83 -3.98 40.39
C SER A 352 -5.69 -2.80 39.95
N THR A 353 -5.58 -2.34 38.70
CA THR A 353 -6.40 -1.25 38.15
C THR A 353 -7.35 -1.77 37.08
N ASP A 354 -8.40 -1.01 36.80
CA ASP A 354 -9.29 -1.32 35.68
C ASP A 354 -8.50 -1.29 34.36
N CYS A 355 -8.63 -2.32 33.54
CA CYS A 355 -7.98 -2.39 32.24
C CYS A 355 -8.43 -1.28 31.29
N CYS A 356 -9.61 -0.69 31.50
CA CYS A 356 -10.10 0.43 30.72
C CYS A 356 -9.32 1.74 30.95
N SER A 357 -8.47 1.80 31.99
CA SER A 357 -7.55 2.93 32.21
C SER A 357 -6.13 2.66 31.72
N TRP A 358 -5.86 1.46 31.18
CA TRP A 358 -4.54 1.10 30.67
C TRP A 358 -4.26 1.77 29.34
N ASP A 359 -3.01 2.17 29.14
CA ASP A 359 -2.59 2.75 27.88
C ASP A 359 -2.73 1.72 26.75
N GLY A 360 -3.16 2.20 25.58
CA GLY A 360 -3.50 1.36 24.44
C GLY A 360 -4.83 0.60 24.55
N ILE A 361 -5.55 0.64 25.68
CA ILE A 361 -6.85 -0.01 25.82
C ILE A 361 -7.98 1.03 25.69
N THR A 362 -9.01 0.71 24.91
CA THR A 362 -10.29 1.45 25.00
C THR A 362 -11.44 0.49 25.25
N CYS A 363 -12.29 0.87 26.20
CA CYS A 363 -13.54 0.20 26.49
C CYS A 363 -14.75 0.94 25.92
N ASP A 364 -15.86 0.22 25.75
CA ASP A 364 -17.16 0.77 25.42
C ASP A 364 -17.76 1.48 26.64
N ASP A 365 -18.17 2.73 26.50
CA ASP A 365 -18.62 3.57 27.62
C ASP A 365 -19.90 3.06 28.30
N GLN A 366 -20.68 2.21 27.61
CA GLN A 366 -21.93 1.67 28.15
C GLN A 366 -21.72 0.28 28.78
N THR A 367 -20.90 -0.56 28.16
CA THR A 367 -20.73 -1.95 28.58
C THR A 367 -19.46 -2.21 29.38
N ASN A 368 -18.52 -1.25 29.42
CA ASN A 368 -17.16 -1.39 29.96
C ASN A 368 -16.37 -2.56 29.35
N GLN A 369 -16.76 -3.02 28.16
CA GLN A 369 -16.05 -4.09 27.46
C GLN A 369 -14.93 -3.51 26.61
N VAL A 370 -13.78 -4.19 26.56
CA VAL A 370 -12.67 -3.81 25.68
C VAL A 370 -13.08 -3.91 24.21
N ILE A 371 -13.01 -2.79 23.50
CA ILE A 371 -13.36 -2.67 22.08
C ILE A 371 -12.18 -2.27 21.19
N GLN A 372 -11.09 -1.77 21.77
CA GLN A 372 -9.87 -1.45 21.03
C GLN A 372 -8.64 -1.82 21.84
N ILE A 373 -7.67 -2.40 21.16
CA ILE A 373 -6.31 -2.61 21.63
C ILE A 373 -5.38 -1.98 20.60
N ASP A 374 -4.64 -0.98 21.04
CA ASP A 374 -3.60 -0.28 20.29
C ASP A 374 -2.27 -0.47 21.02
N LEU A 375 -1.48 -1.40 20.49
CA LEU A 375 -0.11 -1.66 20.88
C LEU A 375 0.84 -1.32 19.73
N SER A 376 0.46 -0.41 18.83
CA SER A 376 1.37 0.12 17.81
C SER A 376 2.63 0.71 18.45
N SER A 377 3.78 0.59 17.81
CA SER A 377 5.07 1.17 18.25
C SER A 377 5.39 0.91 19.73
N SER A 378 5.00 -0.26 20.25
CA SER A 378 5.04 -0.57 21.69
C SER A 378 6.29 -1.31 22.12
N GLN A 379 7.30 -1.36 21.24
CA GLN A 379 8.59 -2.01 21.51
C GLN A 379 8.41 -3.50 21.87
N LEU A 380 7.35 -4.14 21.39
CA LEU A 380 7.06 -5.54 21.69
C LEU A 380 7.93 -6.43 20.81
N TYR A 381 8.77 -7.23 21.44
CA TYR A 381 9.58 -8.24 20.78
C TYR A 381 9.18 -9.63 21.27
N GLY A 382 9.03 -10.57 20.33
CA GLY A 382 8.90 -11.98 20.66
C GLY A 382 7.96 -12.72 19.72
N THR A 383 7.52 -13.89 20.17
CA THR A 383 6.63 -14.75 19.39
C THR A 383 5.19 -14.57 19.86
N MET A 384 4.27 -14.43 18.91
CA MET A 384 2.83 -14.30 19.17
C MET A 384 2.22 -15.68 19.43
N ASP A 385 1.76 -15.92 20.65
CA ASP A 385 1.03 -17.13 20.99
C ASP A 385 -0.38 -17.11 20.36
N ALA A 386 -0.63 -18.05 19.43
CA ALA A 386 -1.92 -18.22 18.79
C ALA A 386 -3.06 -18.62 19.75
N ASN A 387 -2.73 -19.08 20.98
CA ASN A 387 -3.70 -19.40 22.03
C ASN A 387 -3.93 -18.29 23.05
N SER A 388 -3.27 -17.14 22.87
CA SER A 388 -3.38 -15.95 23.70
C SER A 388 -4.84 -15.57 23.95
N SER A 389 -5.11 -15.05 25.15
CA SER A 389 -6.41 -14.50 25.52
C SER A 389 -6.81 -13.29 24.66
N LEU A 390 -5.84 -12.62 24.02
CA LEU A 390 -6.07 -11.53 23.07
C LEU A 390 -7.09 -11.93 22.00
N PHE A 391 -6.94 -13.13 21.45
CA PHE A 391 -7.81 -13.68 20.40
C PHE A 391 -9.08 -14.34 20.97
N ARG A 392 -9.49 -14.00 22.21
CA ARG A 392 -10.76 -14.45 22.80
C ARG A 392 -11.71 -13.28 23.09
N LEU A 393 -11.29 -12.05 22.80
CA LEU A 393 -12.07 -10.84 23.03
C LEU A 393 -13.14 -10.68 21.94
N VAL A 394 -14.33 -11.23 22.19
CA VAL A 394 -15.45 -11.27 21.22
C VAL A 394 -16.05 -9.89 20.89
N HIS A 395 -15.78 -8.87 21.71
CA HIS A 395 -16.26 -7.49 21.52
C HIS A 395 -15.22 -6.58 20.87
N LEU A 396 -14.00 -7.09 20.62
CA LEU A 396 -12.92 -6.32 20.05
C LEU A 396 -13.30 -5.84 18.65
N ARG A 397 -13.22 -4.53 18.44
CA ARG A 397 -13.52 -3.84 17.17
C ARG A 397 -12.23 -3.45 16.45
N LYS A 398 -11.18 -3.08 17.18
CA LYS A 398 -9.89 -2.68 16.62
C LYS A 398 -8.75 -3.39 17.30
N LEU A 399 -7.83 -3.93 16.51
CA LEU A 399 -6.57 -4.48 16.95
C LEU A 399 -5.46 -3.86 16.12
N ASP A 400 -4.61 -3.07 16.76
CA ASP A 400 -3.42 -2.49 16.15
C ASP A 400 -2.20 -3.00 16.92
N LEU A 401 -1.38 -3.79 16.22
CA LEU A 401 -0.10 -4.30 16.70
C LEU A 401 1.05 -3.85 15.77
N SER A 402 0.83 -2.81 14.97
CA SER A 402 1.80 -2.36 13.97
C SER A 402 3.12 -1.88 14.58
N ASP A 403 4.20 -1.88 13.80
CA ASP A 403 5.52 -1.36 14.21
C ASP A 403 6.03 -1.99 15.52
N ASN A 404 6.12 -3.32 15.51
CA ASN A 404 6.70 -4.14 16.57
C ASN A 404 7.61 -5.23 15.93
N ASP A 405 8.14 -6.15 16.74
CA ASP A 405 8.90 -7.31 16.25
C ASP A 405 8.28 -8.62 16.74
N PHE A 406 7.23 -9.07 16.05
CA PHE A 406 6.64 -10.39 16.28
C PHE A 406 7.39 -11.55 15.59
N LYS A 407 8.73 -11.49 15.53
CA LYS A 407 9.68 -12.55 15.20
C LYS A 407 9.09 -13.85 14.63
N ASN A 408 9.01 -13.94 13.30
CA ASN A 408 8.64 -15.16 12.57
C ASN A 408 7.30 -15.80 13.04
N SER A 409 6.43 -15.01 13.69
CA SER A 409 5.13 -15.48 14.14
C SER A 409 4.19 -15.64 12.96
N GLN A 410 3.29 -16.61 13.07
CA GLN A 410 2.17 -16.72 12.13
C GLN A 410 0.98 -15.94 12.66
N ILE A 411 0.20 -15.34 11.77
CA ILE A 411 -1.06 -14.69 12.14
C ILE A 411 -2.03 -15.76 12.67
N PRO A 412 -2.50 -15.65 13.92
CA PRO A 412 -3.34 -16.68 14.51
C PRO A 412 -4.66 -16.86 13.76
N SER A 413 -5.05 -18.11 13.50
CA SER A 413 -6.36 -18.45 12.89
C SER A 413 -7.57 -18.05 13.74
N ARG A 414 -7.31 -17.61 14.96
CA ARG A 414 -8.29 -17.20 15.93
C ARG A 414 -8.57 -15.69 15.92
N ILE A 415 -7.95 -14.93 15.03
CA ILE A 415 -8.17 -13.48 14.94
C ILE A 415 -9.54 -13.10 14.37
#